data_AF-A0AAD5KX11-F1
#
_entry.id   AF-A0AAD5KX11-F1
#
_cell.length_a   1.000
_cell.length_b   1.000
_cell.length_c   1.000
_cell.angle_alpha   90.00
_cell.angle_beta   90.00
_cell.angle_gamma   90.00
#
_symmetry.space_group_name_H-M   'P 1'
#
loop_
_entity.id
_entity.type
_entity.pdbx_description
1 polymer ?
#
loop_
_entity_poly.entity_id
_entity_poly.type
_entity_poly.pdbx_seq_one_letter_code
_entity_poly.pdbx_strand_id
1 'polypeptide(L)' 'MLITRVLFAKKVKAKDVLVMLESIVSGHKVNLIRPRLDEKMEVIRFDPWIRAMCIYKEKKKVRSM' A
#
# COMPACT_ATOMS: atom_id res chain seq x y z
N MET A 1 -0.72 -33.15 22.16
CA MET A 1 -0.30 -31.73 22.36
C MET A 1 -1.21 -30.80 21.56
N LEU A 2 -2.16 -30.14 22.21
CA LEU A 2 -3.10 -29.18 21.59
C LEU A 2 -2.60 -27.72 21.66
N ILE A 3 -1.51 -27.49 22.40
CA ILE A 3 -1.00 -26.16 22.78
C ILE A 3 -0.24 -25.50 21.62
N THR A 4 0.39 -26.29 20.74
CA THR A 4 1.18 -25.78 19.61
C THR A 4 0.30 -25.09 18.56
N ARG A 5 -0.93 -25.57 18.31
CA ARG A 5 -1.84 -24.97 17.33
C ARG A 5 -2.32 -23.56 17.72
N VAL A 6 -2.49 -23.26 19.01
CA VAL A 6 -2.96 -21.93 19.46
C VAL A 6 -1.90 -20.85 19.23
N LEU A 7 -0.62 -21.19 19.41
CA LEU A 7 0.50 -20.29 19.14
C LEU A 7 0.71 -20.05 17.64
N PHE A 8 0.59 -21.09 16.80
CA PHE A 8 0.70 -20.96 15.34
C PHE A 8 -0.56 -20.42 14.65
N ALA A 9 -1.73 -20.45 15.30
CA ALA A 9 -2.98 -19.89 14.77
C ALA A 9 -2.99 -18.35 14.76
N LYS A 10 -2.25 -17.71 15.68
CA LYS A 10 -1.96 -16.28 15.62
C LYS A 10 -0.88 -16.02 14.57
N LYS A 11 -1.24 -16.09 13.28
CA LYS A 11 -0.41 -15.54 12.21
C LYS A 11 -0.16 -14.07 12.53
N VAL A 12 1.10 -13.73 12.85
CA VAL A 12 1.51 -12.35 13.11
C VAL A 12 1.17 -11.52 11.88
N LYS A 13 0.31 -10.51 12.05
CA LYS A 13 -0.08 -9.64 10.94
C LYS A 13 1.13 -8.77 10.58
N ALA A 14 1.43 -8.73 9.28
CA ALA A 14 2.30 -7.75 8.65
C ALA A 14 2.07 -6.34 9.20
N LYS A 15 3.15 -5.68 9.66
CA LYS A 15 3.11 -4.26 10.08
C LYS A 15 2.85 -3.34 8.88
N ASP A 16 3.48 -3.67 7.76
CA ASP A 16 3.46 -2.85 6.55
C ASP A 16 2.69 -3.51 5.40
N VAL A 17 2.19 -2.67 4.51
CA VAL A 17 1.40 -3.09 3.36
C VAL A 17 1.91 -2.40 2.11
N LEU A 18 2.10 -3.17 1.04
CA LEU A 18 2.39 -2.63 -0.27
C LEU A 18 1.08 -2.20 -0.94
N VAL A 19 0.98 -0.92 -1.26
CA VAL A 19 -0.18 -0.29 -1.90
C VAL A 19 0.19 0.26 -3.25
N MET A 20 -0.77 0.23 -4.18
CA MET A 20 -0.65 0.83 -5.49
C MET A 20 -1.40 2.15 -5.48
N LEU A 21 -0.66 3.22 -5.74
CA LEU A 21 -1.18 4.54 -5.97
C LEU A 21 -1.35 4.78 -7.46
N GLU A 22 -2.34 5.59 -7.81
CA GLU A 22 -2.64 5.99 -9.16
C GLU A 22 -2.69 7.52 -9.26
N SER A 23 -2.04 8.07 -10.29
CA SER A 23 -2.12 9.49 -10.65
C SER A 23 -3.57 9.80 -11.03
N ILE A 24 -4.10 10.90 -10.48
CA ILE A 24 -5.47 11.35 -10.78
C ILE A 24 -5.64 11.70 -12.26
N VAL A 25 -4.57 12.16 -12.91
CA VAL A 25 -4.66 12.78 -14.24
C VAL A 25 -4.32 11.78 -15.35
N SER A 26 -3.18 11.07 -15.27
CA SER A 26 -2.73 10.16 -16.34
C SER A 26 -3.08 8.70 -16.11
N GLY A 27 -3.45 8.31 -14.88
CA GLY A 27 -3.59 6.91 -14.49
C GLY A 27 -2.25 6.19 -14.28
N HIS A 28 -1.12 6.91 -14.16
CA HIS A 28 0.17 6.31 -13.79
C HIS A 28 0.12 5.60 -12.46
N LYS A 29 0.67 4.37 -12.42
CA LYS A 29 0.64 3.53 -11.24
C LYS A 29 2.02 3.43 -10.62
N VAL A 30 2.07 3.62 -9.32
CA VAL A 30 3.28 3.52 -8.51
C VAL A 30 2.98 2.69 -7.27
N ASN A 31 3.93 1.86 -6.85
CA ASN A 31 3.80 1.13 -5.60
C ASN A 31 4.57 1.83 -4.48
N LEU A 32 3.95 1.97 -3.32
CA LEU A 32 4.58 2.47 -2.09
C LEU A 32 4.19 1.58 -0.91
N ILE A 33 4.96 1.69 0.16
CA ILE A 33 4.73 0.99 1.41
C ILE A 33 4.04 1.96 2.36
N ARG A 34 3.00 1.49 3.05
CA ARG A 34 2.39 2.24 4.15
C ARG A 34 2.17 1.35 5.38
N PRO A 35 2.06 1.95 6.58
CA PRO A 35 1.66 1.21 7.77
C PRO A 35 0.23 0.70 7.63
N ARG A 36 -0.04 -0.50 8.17
CA ARG A 36 -1.34 -1.17 8.01
C ARG A 36 -2.50 -0.43 8.69
N LEU A 37 -2.23 0.20 9.83
CA LEU A 37 -3.24 0.88 10.65
C LEU A 37 -3.49 2.33 10.20
N ASP A 38 -2.78 2.78 9.17
CA ASP A 38 -2.85 4.15 8.69
C ASP A 38 -3.96 4.34 7.65
N GLU A 39 -4.35 5.59 7.45
CA GLU A 39 -5.35 5.99 6.47
C GLU A 39 -4.83 5.84 5.02
N LYS A 40 -5.71 6.10 4.04
CA LYS A 40 -5.34 6.03 2.63
C LYS A 40 -4.34 7.14 2.30
N MET A 41 -3.24 6.76 1.68
CA MET A 41 -2.15 7.70 1.40
C MET A 41 -2.41 8.52 0.14
N GLU A 42 -2.19 9.84 0.22
CA GLU A 42 -2.14 10.76 -0.91
C GLU A 42 -0.75 11.39 -1.00
N VAL A 43 -0.12 11.33 -2.17
CA VAL A 43 1.26 11.81 -2.35
C VAL A 43 1.35 12.66 -3.60
N ILE A 44 2.08 13.76 -3.52
CA ILE A 44 2.45 14.55 -4.70
C ILE A 44 3.72 13.95 -5.29
N ARG A 45 3.65 13.47 -6.53
CA ARG A 45 4.79 12.90 -7.24
C ARG A 45 4.82 13.38 -8.68
N PHE A 46 6.01 13.39 -9.26
CA PHE A 46 6.18 13.67 -10.67
C PHE A 46 5.51 12.59 -11.52
N ASP A 47 4.68 13.03 -12.46
CA ASP A 47 4.04 12.18 -13.46
C ASP A 47 4.81 12.26 -14.79
N PRO A 48 5.40 11.14 -15.27
CA PRO A 48 6.15 11.13 -16.52
C PRO A 48 5.34 11.50 -17.77
N TRP A 49 4.04 11.24 -17.79
CA TRP A 49 3.21 11.50 -18.97
C TRP A 49 2.86 12.98 -19.12
N ILE A 50 2.57 13.65 -18.01
CA ILE A 50 2.21 15.07 -17.99
C ILE A 50 3.46 15.94 -17.83
N ARG A 51 4.57 15.34 -17.38
CA ARG A 51 5.83 16.00 -17.01
C ARG A 51 5.62 17.11 -15.97
N ALA A 52 4.71 16.87 -15.04
CA ALA A 52 4.37 17.80 -13.97
C ALA A 52 4.19 17.05 -12.64
N MET A 53 4.21 17.79 -11.54
CA MET A 53 3.84 17.26 -10.23
C MET A 53 2.33 17.05 -10.17
N CYS A 54 1.90 15.83 -9.85
CA CYS A 54 0.50 15.44 -9.75
C CYS A 54 0.23 14.71 -8.44
N ILE A 55 -1.03 14.72 -8.01
CA ILE A 55 -1.47 13.98 -6.84
C ILE A 55 -1.72 12.53 -7.24
N TYR A 56 -1.17 11.62 -6.45
CA TYR A 56 -1.37 10.18 -6.53
C TYR A 56 -2.22 9.75 -5.35
N LYS A 57 -3.28 8.97 -5.62
CA LYS A 57 -4.18 8.43 -4.59
C LYS A 57 -4.05 6.93 -4.50
N GLU A 58 -4.10 6.38 -3.29
CA GLU A 58 -4.16 4.93 -3.08
C GLU A 58 -5.42 4.32 -3.72
N LYS A 59 -5.21 3.39 -4.66
CA LYS A 59 -6.30 2.70 -5.36
C LYS A 59 -6.55 1.30 -4.82
N LYS A 60 -5.49 0.53 -4.62
CA LYS A 60 -5.60 -0.84 -4.12
C LYS A 60 -4.40 -1.27 -3.28
N LYS A 61 -4.69 -2.16 -2.32
CA LYS A 61 -3.67 -2.96 -1.66
C LYS A 61 -3.18 -4.06 -2.61
N VAL A 62 -1.86 -4.19 -2.75
CA VAL A 62 -1.22 -5.24 -3.57
C VAL A 62 -0.98 -6.47 -2.70
N ARG A 63 -0.21 -6.33 -1.62
CA ARG A 63 0.10 -7.44 -0.70
C ARG A 63 0.44 -6.95 0.70
N SER A 64 0.29 -7.83 1.68
CA SER A 64 0.87 -7.65 3.01
C SER A 64 2.34 -8.09 2.97
N MET A 65 3.21 -7.31 3.62
CA MET A 65 4.65 -7.58 3.67
C MET A 65 5.01 -8.47 4.86
#